data_AF-V5F0S0-F1
#
_entry.id   AF-V5F0S0-F1
#
_cell.length_a   1.000
_cell.length_b   1.000
_cell.length_c   1.000
_cell.angle_alpha   90.00
_cell.angle_beta   90.00
_cell.angle_gamma   90.00
#
_symmetry.space_group_name_H-M   'P 1'
#
loop_
_entity.id
_entity.type
_entity.pdbx_description
1 polymer ?
#
loop_
_entity_poly.entity_id
_entity_poly.type
_entity_poly.pdbx_seq_one_letter_code
_entity_poly.pdbx_strand_id
1 'polypeptide(L)'
;MVQLNKYQFFVSGEVDGTNFTFLDMQAKGFQVNKDALLSQGLFVDGEIILAKSSEEAVAKYKQGYAKVVRGGNSGMHQFYTFFSMLGERLRKNK
;
A
#
# COMPACT_ATOMS: atom_id res chain seq x y z
N MET A 1 16.48 13.69 18.63
CA MET A 1 15.82 12.41 18.29
C MET A 1 15.06 12.62 17.01
N VAL A 2 15.24 11.76 16.00
CA VAL A 2 14.47 11.89 14.75
C VAL A 2 13.18 11.10 14.92
N GLN A 3 12.03 11.80 14.94
CA GLN A 3 10.73 11.15 15.03
C GLN A 3 10.39 10.53 13.68
N LEU A 4 10.05 9.24 13.70
CA LEU A 4 9.58 8.51 12.52
C LEU A 4 8.07 8.38 12.61
N ASN A 5 7.39 8.79 11.56
CA ASN A 5 5.96 8.65 11.40
C ASN A 5 5.64 7.31 10.73
N LYS A 6 4.47 6.79 11.09
CA LYS A 6 3.95 5.52 10.57
C LYS A 6 2.92 5.86 9.50
N TYR A 7 3.18 5.42 8.28
CA TYR A 7 2.29 5.63 7.14
C TYR A 7 1.71 4.30 6.69
N GLN A 8 0.38 4.26 6.58
CA GLN A 8 -0.34 3.12 6.02
C GLN A 8 -0.76 3.45 4.59
N PHE A 9 -0.41 2.59 3.65
CA PHE A 9 -0.79 2.74 2.24
C PHE A 9 -2.08 1.98 1.94
N PHE A 10 -2.87 2.55 1.05
CA PHE A 10 -4.15 2.01 0.58
C PHE A 10 -4.20 2.08 -0.94
N VAL A 11 -4.82 1.08 -1.56
CA VAL A 11 -4.92 0.95 -3.02
C VAL A 11 -6.37 0.66 -3.41
N SER A 12 -6.80 1.19 -4.54
CA SER A 12 -8.09 0.89 -5.15
C SER A 12 -7.89 -0.04 -6.35
N GLY A 13 -8.41 -1.27 -6.28
CA GLY A 13 -8.34 -2.22 -7.40
C GLY A 13 -6.99 -2.91 -7.53
N GLU A 14 -6.36 -2.79 -8.71
CA GLU A 14 -5.06 -3.41 -8.98
C GLU A 14 -3.91 -2.62 -8.37
N VAL A 15 -2.92 -3.35 -7.86
CA VAL A 15 -1.71 -2.76 -7.28
C VAL A 15 -0.76 -2.39 -8.40
N ASP A 16 -1.02 -1.26 -9.06
CA ASP A 16 -0.23 -0.76 -10.20
C ASP A 16 0.89 0.22 -9.78
N GLY A 17 1.05 0.46 -8.48
CA GLY A 17 1.98 1.45 -7.93
C GLY A 17 1.65 2.90 -8.33
N THR A 18 0.48 3.14 -8.93
CA THR A 18 0.06 4.44 -9.47
C THR A 18 -1.22 4.96 -8.79
N ASN A 19 -2.16 4.06 -8.49
CA ASN A 19 -3.42 4.38 -7.80
C ASN A 19 -3.35 3.98 -6.33
N PHE A 20 -2.56 4.73 -5.56
CA PHE A 20 -2.44 4.54 -4.12
C PHE A 20 -2.69 5.85 -3.38
N THR A 21 -3.16 5.74 -2.15
CA THR A 21 -3.21 6.81 -1.17
C THR A 21 -2.53 6.36 0.11
N PHE A 22 -2.21 7.28 1.00
CA PHE A 22 -1.57 6.96 2.27
C PHE A 22 -2.18 7.81 3.39
N LEU A 23 -2.20 7.24 4.59
CA LEU A 23 -2.60 7.94 5.80
C LEU A 23 -1.48 7.90 6.83
N ASP A 24 -1.24 9.04 7.46
CA ASP A 24 -0.40 9.12 8.65
C ASP A 24 -1.16 8.58 9.86
N MET A 25 -0.61 7.57 10.52
CA MET A 25 -1.24 6.91 11.67
C MET A 25 -1.22 7.74 12.95
N GLN A 26 -0.37 8.78 13.02
CA GLN A 26 -0.31 9.70 14.16
C GLN A 26 -1.22 10.93 13.95
N ALA A 27 -1.72 11.13 12.72
CA ALA A 27 -2.67 12.19 12.42
C ALA A 27 -3.99 11.99 13.19
N LYS A 28 -4.50 13.10 13.72
CA LYS A 28 -5.84 13.12 14.32
C LYS A 28 -6.86 12.78 13.24
N GLY A 29 -7.74 11.81 13.53
CA GLY A 29 -8.74 11.34 12.57
C GLY A 29 -8.28 10.17 11.69
N PHE A 30 -7.11 9.58 11.93
CA PHE A 30 -6.64 8.39 11.19
C PHE A 30 -7.71 7.31 11.05
N GLN A 31 -8.41 6.95 12.13
CA GLN A 31 -9.43 5.91 12.08
C GLN A 31 -10.63 6.29 11.22
N VAL A 32 -11.08 7.54 11.27
CA VAL A 32 -12.21 8.02 10.45
C VAL A 32 -11.83 8.03 8.97
N ASN A 33 -10.63 8.53 8.65
CA ASN A 33 -10.13 8.54 7.28
C ASN A 33 -9.91 7.11 6.76
N LYS A 34 -9.40 6.21 7.60
CA LYS A 34 -9.22 4.80 7.26
C LYS A 34 -10.57 4.16 6.93
N ASP A 35 -11.57 4.34 7.78
CA ASP A 35 -12.90 3.75 7.58
C ASP A 35 -13.57 4.29 6.30
N ALA A 36 -13.38 5.58 6.00
CA ALA A 36 -13.84 6.18 4.76
C ALA A 36 -13.16 5.56 3.52
N LEU A 37 -11.83 5.32 3.56
CA LEU A 37 -11.11 4.67 2.47
C LEU A 37 -11.57 3.21 2.28
N LEU A 38 -11.76 2.47 3.39
CA LEU A 38 -12.27 1.09 3.34
C LEU A 38 -13.69 1.04 2.76
N SER A 39 -14.55 1.99 3.15
CA SER A 39 -15.92 2.10 2.62
C SER A 39 -15.96 2.48 1.13
N GLN A 40 -14.95 3.20 0.64
CA GLN A 40 -14.77 3.49 -0.79
C GLN A 40 -14.28 2.28 -1.60
N GLY A 41 -14.03 1.14 -0.94
CA GLY A 41 -13.49 -0.07 -1.58
C GLY A 41 -11.98 -0.03 -1.79
N LEU A 42 -11.26 0.85 -1.08
CA LEU A 42 -9.81 0.75 -1.00
C LEU A 42 -9.43 -0.31 0.03
N PHE A 43 -8.29 -0.94 -0.18
CA PHE A 43 -7.72 -1.93 0.74
C PHE A 43 -6.35 -1.50 1.19
N VAL A 44 -5.96 -1.93 2.37
CA VAL A 44 -4.62 -1.70 2.91
C VAL A 44 -3.61 -2.48 2.06
N ASP A 45 -2.61 -1.79 1.50
CA ASP A 45 -1.55 -2.40 0.72
C ASP A 45 -0.28 -2.55 1.57
N GLY A 46 0.04 -3.82 1.89
CA GLY A 46 1.28 -4.19 2.57
C GLY A 46 1.44 -3.66 4.00
N GLU A 47 2.70 -3.53 4.40
CA GLU A 47 3.10 -3.16 5.77
C GLU A 47 3.15 -1.64 5.99
N ILE A 48 3.15 -1.24 7.27
CA ILE A 48 3.31 0.15 7.68
C ILE A 48 4.73 0.63 7.33
N ILE A 49 4.82 1.75 6.62
CA ILE A 49 6.09 2.37 6.26
C ILE A 49 6.48 3.40 7.31
N LEU A 50 7.67 3.23 7.88
CA LEU A 50 8.28 4.20 8.78
C LEU A 50 9.08 5.23 7.99
N ALA A 51 8.72 6.51 8.11
CA ALA A 51 9.40 7.58 7.41
C ALA A 51 9.38 8.90 8.19
N LYS A 52 10.35 9.78 7.89
CA LYS A 52 10.42 11.11 8.51
C LYS A 52 9.41 12.10 7.93
N SER A 53 8.99 11.86 6.69
CA SER A 53 8.03 12.68 5.96
C SER A 53 7.19 11.80 5.02
N SER A 54 6.07 12.34 4.56
CA SER A 54 5.21 11.71 3.56
C SER A 54 5.96 11.43 2.25
N GLU A 55 6.81 12.35 1.80
CA GLU A 55 7.65 12.15 0.61
C GLU A 55 8.60 10.96 0.77
N GLU A 56 9.24 10.82 1.93
CA GLU A 56 10.11 9.67 2.21
C GLU A 56 9.30 8.36 2.29
N ALA A 57 8.09 8.39 2.82
CA ALA A 57 7.18 7.24 2.83
C ALA A 57 6.80 6.80 1.41
N VAL A 58 6.44 7.74 0.55
CA VAL A 58 6.08 7.47 -0.85
C VAL A 58 7.29 6.93 -1.63
N ALA A 59 8.48 7.49 -1.40
CA ALA A 59 9.70 6.98 -2.03
C ALA A 59 9.99 5.54 -1.61
N LYS A 60 9.86 5.22 -0.32
CA LYS A 60 10.00 3.84 0.20
C LYS A 60 8.95 2.89 -0.37
N TYR A 61 7.69 3.34 -0.48
CA TYR A 61 6.61 2.57 -1.08
C TYR A 61 6.91 2.22 -2.54
N LYS A 62 7.25 3.23 -3.35
CA LYS A 62 7.60 3.05 -4.77
C LYS A 62 8.85 2.19 -4.96
N GLN A 63 9.85 2.32 -4.09
CA GLN A 63 11.02 1.44 -4.11
C GLN A 63 10.68 0.00 -3.76
N GLY A 64 9.80 -0.22 -2.77
CA GLY A 64 9.27 -1.54 -2.44
C GLY A 64 8.55 -2.15 -3.63
N TYR A 65 7.64 -1.40 -4.25
CA TYR A 65 6.92 -1.82 -5.45
C TYR A 65 7.86 -2.13 -6.62
N ALA A 66 8.82 -1.25 -6.92
CA ALA A 66 9.79 -1.47 -7.99
C ALA A 66 10.69 -2.70 -7.74
N LYS A 67 11.00 -3.00 -6.48
CA LYS A 67 11.70 -4.24 -6.09
C LYS A 67 10.81 -5.47 -6.27
N VAL A 68 9.52 -5.39 -5.97
CA VAL A 68 8.56 -6.48 -6.23
C VAL A 68 8.41 -6.74 -7.73
N VAL A 69 8.29 -5.68 -8.55
CA VAL A 69 8.13 -5.80 -10.00
C VAL A 69 9.42 -6.28 -10.70
N ARG A 70 10.60 -5.80 -10.27
CA ARG A 70 11.89 -6.19 -10.89
C ARG A 70 12.50 -7.46 -10.29
N GLY A 71 12.22 -7.73 -9.03
CA GLY A 71 12.70 -8.90 -8.29
C GLY A 71 11.62 -9.95 -8.19
N GLY A 72 11.29 -10.61 -9.31
CA GLY A 72 10.56 -11.86 -9.25
C GLY A 72 11.31 -12.80 -8.31
N ASN A 73 10.66 -13.18 -7.20
CA ASN A 73 11.09 -14.23 -6.28
C ASN A 73 12.31 -13.88 -5.39
N SER A 74 12.08 -13.26 -4.22
CA SER A 74 12.84 -13.53 -2.96
C SER A 74 12.32 -12.68 -1.79
N GLY A 75 11.49 -13.25 -0.91
CA GLY A 75 11.58 -12.97 0.53
C GLY A 75 10.47 -12.21 1.26
N MET A 76 9.56 -11.51 0.60
CA MET A 76 8.39 -10.84 1.23
C MET A 76 7.37 -10.62 0.10
N HIS A 77 6.10 -10.99 0.17
CA HIS A 77 5.15 -10.94 1.28
C HIS A 77 3.93 -11.80 0.85
N GLN A 78 3.46 -12.73 1.68
CA GLN A 78 2.37 -13.67 1.35
C GLN A 78 1.05 -13.02 0.89
N PHE A 79 0.92 -11.69 1.02
CA PHE A 79 -0.29 -10.95 0.65
C PHE A 79 -0.31 -10.45 -0.81
N TYR A 80 0.84 -10.20 -1.47
CA TYR A 80 0.83 -9.77 -2.88
C TYR A 80 0.31 -10.87 -3.80
N THR A 81 0.61 -12.14 -3.48
CA THR A 81 0.11 -13.31 -4.20
C THR A 81 -1.41 -13.41 -4.18
N PHE A 82 -2.04 -12.99 -3.07
CA PHE A 82 -3.50 -12.97 -2.95
C PHE A 82 -4.14 -11.98 -3.93
N PHE A 83 -3.58 -10.78 -4.06
CA PHE A 83 -4.11 -9.75 -4.97
C PHE A 83 -3.82 -10.03 -6.44
N SER A 84 -2.64 -10.56 -6.79
CA SER A 84 -2.36 -10.99 -8.17
C SER A 84 -3.35 -12.06 -8.65
N MET A 85 -3.69 -13.03 -7.78
CA MET A 85 -4.71 -14.04 -8.10
C MET A 85 -6.12 -13.45 -8.22
N LEU A 86 -6.49 -12.46 -7.39
CA LEU A 86 -7.80 -11.81 -7.46
C LEU A 86 -7.95 -10.95 -8.73
N GLY A 87 -6.92 -10.18 -9.10
CA GLY A 87 -6.88 -9.39 -10.33
C GLY A 87 -6.93 -10.26 -11.60
N GLU A 88 -6.19 -11.37 -11.63
CA GLU A 88 -6.26 -12.31 -12.75
C GLU A 88 -7.64 -12.97 -12.90
N ARG A 89 -8.35 -13.21 -11.79
CA ARG A 89 -9.70 -13.79 -11.81
C ARG A 89 -10.73 -12.83 -12.40
N LEU A 90 -10.60 -11.52 -12.16
CA LEU A 90 -11.46 -10.49 -12.73
C LEU A 90 -11.16 -10.25 -14.22
N ARG A 91 -9.90 -10.41 -14.64
CA ARG A 91 -9.50 -10.27 -16.05
C ARG A 91 -9.99 -11.40 -16.96
N LYS A 92 -10.17 -12.62 -16.42
CA LYS A 92 -10.62 -13.79 -17.20
C LYS A 92 -12.13 -13.89 -17.41
N ASN A 93 -12.92 -12.96 -16.86
CA ASN A 93 -14.38 -12.95 -16.97
C ASN A 93 -14.88 -11.80 -17.88
N LYS A 94 -14.14 -11.52 -18.96
CA LYS A 94 -14.52 -10.60 -20.03
C LYS A 94 -14.36 -11.28 -21.37
#